data_AF-A0AB37HLL9-F1
#
_entry.id   AF-A0AB37HLL9-F1
#
_cell.length_a   1.000
_cell.length_b   1.000
_cell.length_c   1.000
_cell.angle_alpha   90.00
_cell.angle_beta   90.00
_cell.angle_gamma   90.00
#
_symmetry.space_group_name_H-M   'P 1'
#
loop_
_entity.id
_entity.type
_entity.pdbx_description
1 polymer ?
#
loop_
_entity_poly.entity_id
_entity_poly.type
_entity_poly.pdbx_seq_one_letter_code
_entity_poly.pdbx_strand_id
1 'polypeptide(L)'
;MKKIFAVIVALFVGFAGFHIAEPAHAATSKTKYVTASTLNVRTGAGTKYKVVTTIKKNQSVKVTQTKGSWDKVTVGGKIGWASNTYLTTKKPATPKNLAAGLKTVGSNKQLILVTSNGYNTSSAEIRTFEKNSKGQWNPVLTIKGHIGKYGFTPASKMSEGGKKSPTGKYTIGTAFGRYSNPGTKLPYRKITSDDVWVDDSKSKLYNTWQSRKKTKGQWKSAENMNISAYNYGFVINYNTKRTPYKGSAIFFHVGSSYTLGCTDTSQTNVVKILKWLDPKKKPVIIQTPIKELNKY
;
A
#
# COMPACT_ATOMS: atom_id res chain seq x y z
N MET A 1 -76.10 -22.12 65.34
CA MET A 1 -76.21 -22.61 63.95
C MET A 1 -76.60 -21.46 63.02
N LYS A 2 -76.07 -21.48 61.78
CA LYS A 2 -76.20 -20.50 60.67
C LYS A 2 -75.27 -19.27 60.74
N LYS A 3 -74.16 -19.36 59.99
CA LYS A 3 -73.37 -18.25 59.41
C LYS A 3 -74.06 -17.79 58.11
N ILE A 4 -73.94 -16.52 57.72
CA ILE A 4 -73.91 -15.94 56.34
C ILE A 4 -73.72 -14.42 56.50
N PHE A 5 -72.50 -13.90 56.30
CA PHE A 5 -71.97 -13.23 55.09
C PHE A 5 -72.46 -11.79 54.88
N ALA A 6 -71.64 -10.82 55.33
CA ALA A 6 -71.72 -9.42 54.93
C ALA A 6 -70.68 -9.16 53.82
N VAL A 7 -71.14 -8.76 52.65
CA VAL A 7 -70.30 -8.34 51.53
C VAL A 7 -70.12 -6.82 51.63
N ILE A 8 -68.90 -6.38 51.95
CA ILE A 8 -68.51 -4.96 51.84
C ILE A 8 -67.70 -4.84 50.54
N VAL A 9 -68.31 -4.22 49.53
CA VAL A 9 -67.62 -3.79 48.32
C VAL A 9 -66.91 -2.47 48.64
N ALA A 10 -65.60 -2.52 48.84
CA ALA A 10 -64.76 -1.32 48.92
C ALA A 10 -64.31 -0.92 47.50
N LEU A 11 -64.85 0.18 46.99
CA LEU A 11 -64.31 0.86 45.80
C LEU A 11 -62.93 1.42 46.13
N PHE A 12 -61.87 0.84 45.55
CA PHE A 12 -60.56 1.49 45.48
C PHE A 12 -60.57 2.48 44.30
N VAL A 13 -60.63 3.77 44.61
CA VAL A 13 -60.40 4.85 43.66
C VAL A 13 -58.92 4.86 43.29
N GLY A 14 -58.62 4.66 42.00
CA GLY A 14 -57.27 4.65 41.46
C GLY A 14 -56.58 6.00 41.60
N PHE A 15 -55.51 6.04 42.39
CA PHE A 15 -54.56 7.15 42.38
C PHE A 15 -53.64 6.96 41.15
N ALA A 16 -53.92 7.69 40.07
CA ALA A 16 -53.03 7.74 38.92
C ALA A 16 -51.71 8.39 39.36
N GLY A 17 -50.69 7.57 39.60
CA GLY A 17 -49.34 8.03 39.87
C GLY A 17 -48.84 8.85 38.67
N PHE A 18 -48.63 10.14 38.89
CA PHE A 18 -47.82 10.97 38.00
C PHE A 18 -46.41 10.39 37.98
N HIS A 19 -46.10 9.60 36.95
CA HIS A 19 -44.71 9.25 36.62
C HIS A 19 -44.03 10.51 36.11
N ILE A 20 -43.22 11.13 36.96
CA ILE A 20 -42.22 12.11 36.51
C ILE A 20 -41.24 11.32 35.64
N ALA A 21 -41.33 11.49 34.32
CA ALA A 21 -40.31 11.00 33.42
C ALA A 21 -38.99 11.70 33.77
N GLU A 22 -38.01 10.94 34.27
CA GLU A 22 -36.66 11.45 34.44
C GLU A 22 -36.15 11.99 33.09
N PRO A 23 -35.54 13.18 33.05
CA PRO A 23 -35.00 13.71 31.81
C PRO A 23 -33.90 12.76 31.33
N ALA A 24 -34.10 12.20 30.12
CA ALA A 24 -33.12 11.37 29.45
C ALA A 24 -31.80 12.15 29.33
N HIS A 25 -30.86 11.88 30.24
CA HIS A 25 -29.50 12.38 30.15
C HIS A 25 -28.90 11.83 28.85
N ALA A 26 -28.75 12.70 27.85
CA ALA A 26 -28.04 12.37 26.62
C ALA A 26 -26.63 11.89 27.01
N ALA A 27 -26.41 10.56 26.96
CA ALA A 27 -25.14 9.97 27.33
C ALA A 27 -24.03 10.62 26.50
N THR A 28 -23.15 11.37 27.15
CA THR A 28 -22.06 12.09 26.51
C THR A 28 -21.08 11.09 25.90
N SER A 29 -21.21 10.85 24.60
CA SER A 29 -20.32 9.94 23.89
C SER A 29 -18.97 10.60 23.63
N LYS A 30 -17.87 9.91 23.95
CA LYS A 30 -16.50 10.36 23.65
C LYS A 30 -15.92 9.54 22.50
N THR A 31 -15.26 10.19 21.55
CA THR A 31 -14.54 9.45 20.49
C THR A 31 -13.16 9.04 21.01
N LYS A 32 -12.82 7.76 20.88
CA LYS A 32 -11.47 7.22 21.10
C LYS A 32 -10.98 6.46 19.87
N TYR A 33 -9.68 6.17 19.83
CA TYR A 33 -8.99 5.53 18.71
C TYR A 33 -8.19 4.33 19.19
N VAL A 34 -8.17 3.28 18.36
CA VAL A 34 -7.53 1.99 18.68
C VAL A 34 -6.01 2.08 18.48
N THR A 35 -5.23 1.67 19.48
CA THR A 35 -3.75 1.63 19.40
C THR A 35 -3.20 0.26 19.01
N ALA A 36 -3.95 -0.83 19.31
CA ALA A 36 -3.59 -2.20 18.96
C ALA A 36 -3.82 -2.53 17.48
N SER A 37 -3.01 -3.43 16.90
CA SER A 37 -3.17 -3.90 15.51
C SER A 37 -4.57 -4.47 15.24
N THR A 38 -5.10 -5.23 16.18
CA THR A 38 -6.49 -5.71 16.22
C THR A 38 -6.95 -5.72 17.67
N LEU A 39 -8.15 -5.24 17.94
CA LEU A 39 -8.76 -5.21 19.26
C LEU A 39 -10.13 -5.89 19.21
N ASN A 40 -10.38 -6.78 20.16
CA ASN A 40 -11.66 -7.49 20.26
C ASN A 40 -12.69 -6.60 20.94
N VAL A 41 -13.90 -6.56 20.37
CA VAL A 41 -15.09 -5.99 20.99
C VAL A 41 -15.94 -7.17 21.46
N ARG A 42 -16.26 -7.22 22.76
CA ARG A 42 -16.91 -8.35 23.42
C ARG A 42 -18.32 -8.02 23.90
N THR A 43 -19.14 -9.03 24.17
CA THR A 43 -20.51 -8.84 24.68
C THR A 43 -20.56 -8.25 26.09
N GLY A 44 -19.48 -8.36 26.87
CA GLY A 44 -19.37 -7.81 28.23
C GLY A 44 -17.97 -7.34 28.59
N ALA A 45 -17.87 -6.62 29.71
CA ALA A 45 -16.63 -6.04 30.25
C ALA A 45 -15.72 -7.11 30.86
N GLY A 46 -15.01 -7.87 30.02
CA GLY A 46 -14.09 -8.92 30.46
C GLY A 46 -13.63 -9.84 29.32
N THR A 47 -12.53 -10.55 29.53
CA THR A 47 -11.96 -11.47 28.53
C THR A 47 -12.76 -12.76 28.35
N LYS A 48 -13.57 -13.14 29.34
CA LYS A 48 -14.43 -14.34 29.31
C LYS A 48 -15.67 -14.19 28.41
N TYR A 49 -16.01 -12.96 28.01
CA TYR A 49 -17.18 -12.69 27.16
C TYR A 49 -16.88 -12.97 25.68
N LYS A 50 -17.93 -13.39 24.94
CA LYS A 50 -17.85 -13.69 23.49
C LYS A 50 -17.46 -12.45 22.69
N VAL A 51 -16.67 -12.64 21.62
CA VAL A 51 -16.27 -11.57 20.70
C VAL A 51 -17.40 -11.30 19.71
N VAL A 52 -17.84 -10.04 19.60
CA VAL A 52 -18.87 -9.54 18.68
C VAL A 52 -18.27 -9.10 17.35
N THR A 53 -17.13 -8.42 17.40
CA THR A 53 -16.38 -7.97 16.23
C THR A 53 -14.94 -7.68 16.62
N THR A 54 -14.09 -7.42 15.62
CA THR A 54 -12.77 -6.84 15.83
C THR A 54 -12.70 -5.45 15.22
N ILE A 55 -11.87 -4.60 15.80
CA ILE A 55 -11.56 -3.25 15.31
C ILE A 55 -10.05 -3.12 15.10
N LYS A 56 -9.65 -2.39 14.06
CA LYS A 56 -8.24 -2.29 13.64
C LYS A 56 -7.58 -1.03 14.19
N LYS A 57 -6.25 -1.04 14.23
CA LYS A 57 -5.45 0.13 14.62
C LYS A 57 -5.91 1.40 13.89
N ASN A 58 -5.92 2.52 14.61
CA ASN A 58 -6.36 3.85 14.17
C ASN A 58 -7.86 4.01 13.91
N GLN A 59 -8.66 2.95 13.95
CA GLN A 59 -10.12 3.07 13.82
C GLN A 59 -10.69 3.85 15.00
N SER A 60 -11.67 4.72 14.73
CA SER A 60 -12.40 5.45 15.78
C SER A 60 -13.57 4.62 16.32
N VAL A 61 -13.87 4.81 17.60
CA VAL A 61 -15.02 4.24 18.29
C VAL A 61 -15.71 5.32 19.13
N LYS A 62 -17.04 5.24 19.24
CA LYS A 62 -17.79 6.06 20.20
C LYS A 62 -17.87 5.32 21.53
N VAL A 63 -17.29 5.88 22.58
CA VAL A 63 -17.38 5.37 23.95
C VAL A 63 -18.56 6.03 24.65
N THR A 64 -19.49 5.23 25.14
CA THR A 64 -20.69 5.71 25.84
C THR A 64 -20.67 5.39 27.34
N GLN A 65 -19.83 4.45 27.77
CA GLN A 65 -19.72 4.04 29.17
C GLN A 65 -18.34 3.44 29.44
N THR A 66 -17.85 3.54 30.67
CA THR A 66 -16.62 2.88 31.14
C THR A 66 -16.94 2.06 32.40
N LYS A 67 -16.44 0.82 32.45
CA LYS A 67 -16.53 -0.10 33.60
C LYS A 67 -15.16 -0.71 33.85
N GLY A 68 -14.44 -0.16 34.83
CA GLY A 68 -13.05 -0.53 35.10
C GLY A 68 -12.15 -0.34 33.88
N SER A 69 -11.39 -1.36 33.51
CA SER A 69 -10.50 -1.34 32.33
C SER A 69 -11.20 -1.60 30.99
N TRP A 70 -12.52 -1.43 30.93
CA TRP A 70 -13.33 -1.68 29.73
C TRP A 70 -14.21 -0.49 29.38
N ASP A 71 -14.20 -0.11 28.10
CA ASP A 71 -15.09 0.90 27.54
C ASP A 71 -16.18 0.22 26.70
N LYS A 72 -17.43 0.65 26.87
CA LYS A 72 -18.55 0.30 26.00
C LYS A 72 -18.44 1.14 24.74
N VAL A 73 -18.20 0.48 23.61
CA VAL A 73 -17.91 1.08 22.31
C VAL A 73 -19.03 0.82 21.31
N THR A 74 -19.31 1.81 20.47
CA THR A 74 -20.14 1.67 19.26
C THR A 74 -19.26 1.86 18.03
N VAL A 75 -19.28 0.89 17.11
CA VAL A 75 -18.47 0.89 15.89
C VAL A 75 -19.18 0.16 14.76
N GLY A 76 -19.39 0.83 13.62
CA GLY A 76 -20.07 0.24 12.46
C GLY A 76 -21.46 -0.33 12.80
N GLY A 77 -22.22 0.36 13.66
CA GLY A 77 -23.54 -0.08 14.12
C GLY A 77 -23.54 -1.17 15.21
N LYS A 78 -22.38 -1.77 15.53
CA LYS A 78 -22.26 -2.80 16.59
C LYS A 78 -21.89 -2.16 17.93
N ILE A 79 -22.46 -2.69 19.00
CA ILE A 79 -22.21 -2.26 20.38
C ILE A 79 -21.53 -3.40 21.14
N GLY A 80 -20.52 -3.10 21.94
CA GLY A 80 -19.89 -4.06 22.85
C GLY A 80 -18.83 -3.41 23.73
N TRP A 81 -17.98 -4.21 24.36
CA TRP A 81 -16.96 -3.77 25.32
C TRP A 81 -15.55 -4.05 24.81
N ALA A 82 -14.68 -3.06 24.85
CA ALA A 82 -13.28 -3.16 24.47
C ALA A 82 -12.37 -2.73 25.63
N SER A 83 -11.21 -3.36 25.77
CA SER A 83 -10.23 -2.96 26.79
C SER A 83 -9.73 -1.54 26.52
N ASN A 84 -9.87 -0.67 27.51
CA ASN A 84 -9.56 0.75 27.36
C ASN A 84 -8.05 1.05 27.38
N THR A 85 -7.22 0.09 27.79
CA THR A 85 -5.75 0.11 27.62
C THR A 85 -5.34 0.31 26.16
N TYR A 86 -6.17 -0.12 25.21
CA TYR A 86 -5.90 0.00 23.77
C TYR A 86 -6.70 1.13 23.09
N LEU A 87 -7.27 2.05 23.87
CA LEU A 87 -8.05 3.17 23.38
C LEU A 87 -7.44 4.49 23.87
N THR A 88 -7.28 5.45 22.94
CA THR A 88 -6.76 6.78 23.26
C THR A 88 -7.68 7.88 22.72
N THR A 89 -7.73 9.02 23.39
CA THR A 89 -8.37 10.24 22.86
C THR A 89 -7.50 10.95 21.82
N LYS A 90 -6.19 10.64 21.77
CA LYS A 90 -5.27 11.20 20.78
C LYS A 90 -5.62 10.67 19.39
N LYS A 91 -6.13 11.55 18.54
CA LYS A 91 -6.40 11.22 17.13
C LYS A 91 -5.10 10.73 16.47
N PRO A 92 -5.10 9.53 15.84
CA PRO A 92 -3.98 9.08 15.05
C PRO A 92 -3.62 10.12 14.01
N ALA A 93 -2.33 10.39 13.84
CA ALA A 93 -1.88 11.18 12.71
C ALA A 93 -2.40 10.51 11.43
N THR A 94 -3.07 11.28 10.59
CA THR A 94 -3.46 10.78 9.27
C THR A 94 -2.18 10.41 8.53
N PRO A 95 -2.01 9.17 8.04
CA PRO A 95 -0.82 8.82 7.28
C PRO A 95 -0.63 9.86 6.18
N LYS A 96 0.50 10.57 6.21
CA LYS A 96 0.77 11.62 5.23
C LYS A 96 0.74 10.98 3.85
N ASN A 97 -0.17 11.44 3.00
CA ASN A 97 -0.19 11.04 1.61
C ASN A 97 1.08 11.58 0.95
N LEU A 98 2.08 10.71 0.80
CA LEU A 98 3.40 11.11 0.33
C LEU A 98 3.37 11.70 -1.08
N ALA A 99 2.40 11.29 -1.90
CA ALA A 99 2.23 11.81 -3.24
C ALA A 99 1.67 13.25 -3.27
N ALA A 100 0.93 13.66 -2.23
CA ALA A 100 0.29 14.98 -2.19
C ALA A 100 1.31 16.15 -2.16
N GLY A 101 2.54 15.90 -1.70
CA GLY A 101 3.59 16.92 -1.61
C GLY A 101 4.52 17.02 -2.82
N LEU A 102 4.33 16.18 -3.85
CA LEU A 102 5.24 16.09 -5.00
C LEU A 102 4.95 17.19 -6.02
N LYS A 103 5.97 17.97 -6.38
CA LYS A 103 5.88 19.15 -7.24
C LYS A 103 6.15 18.84 -8.73
N THR A 104 6.90 17.79 -9.01
CA THR A 104 7.41 17.44 -10.35
C THR A 104 6.58 16.38 -11.07
N VAL A 105 5.55 15.83 -10.44
CA VAL A 105 4.67 14.80 -11.05
C VAL A 105 3.64 15.36 -12.04
N GLY A 106 3.59 16.69 -12.23
CA GLY A 106 2.89 17.38 -13.32
C GLY A 106 1.49 16.82 -13.66
N SER A 107 1.28 16.54 -14.96
CA SER A 107 0.03 15.98 -15.51
C SER A 107 -0.09 14.46 -15.41
N ASN A 108 0.90 13.77 -14.82
CA ASN A 108 0.84 12.32 -14.62
C ASN A 108 -0.33 11.97 -13.69
N LYS A 109 -1.06 10.90 -14.01
CA LYS A 109 -2.23 10.45 -13.25
C LYS A 109 -2.00 9.12 -12.52
N GLN A 110 -0.89 8.44 -12.78
CA GLN A 110 -0.46 7.25 -12.06
C GLN A 110 0.99 7.41 -11.60
N LEU A 111 1.25 7.04 -10.35
CA LEU A 111 2.54 7.18 -9.71
C LEU A 111 2.90 5.90 -8.96
N ILE A 112 4.13 5.43 -9.15
CA ILE A 112 4.78 4.45 -8.29
C ILE A 112 5.87 5.19 -7.51
N LEU A 113 5.81 5.13 -6.18
CA LEU A 113 6.89 5.57 -5.29
C LEU A 113 7.63 4.36 -4.77
N VAL A 114 8.91 4.24 -5.12
CA VAL A 114 9.84 3.26 -4.53
C VAL A 114 10.73 4.02 -3.56
N THR A 115 10.54 3.77 -2.27
CA THR A 115 11.26 4.50 -1.22
C THR A 115 12.00 3.59 -0.28
N SER A 116 13.14 4.04 0.21
CA SER A 116 13.93 3.35 1.22
C SER A 116 14.23 4.26 2.42
N ASN A 117 14.71 3.70 3.52
CA ASN A 117 15.10 4.46 4.71
C ASN A 117 16.49 5.13 4.59
N GLY A 118 17.06 5.19 3.38
CA GLY A 118 18.38 5.77 3.13
C GLY A 118 19.01 5.26 1.84
N TYR A 119 20.18 5.77 1.49
CA TYR A 119 20.89 5.35 0.28
C TYR A 119 21.50 3.95 0.37
N ASN A 120 21.84 3.47 1.57
CA ASN A 120 22.63 2.26 1.79
C ASN A 120 21.78 1.10 2.33
N THR A 121 20.64 0.82 1.71
CA THR A 121 19.80 -0.35 2.04
C THR A 121 19.15 -0.88 0.77
N SER A 122 19.03 -2.20 0.66
CA SER A 122 18.32 -2.86 -0.44
C SER A 122 16.82 -3.02 -0.17
N SER A 123 16.33 -2.73 1.05
CA SER A 123 14.91 -2.81 1.37
C SER A 123 14.16 -1.56 0.93
N ALA A 124 13.01 -1.75 0.29
CA ALA A 124 12.16 -0.67 -0.19
C ALA A 124 10.68 -0.89 0.18
N GLU A 125 9.97 0.22 0.34
CA GLU A 125 8.51 0.26 0.33
C GLU A 125 8.05 0.85 -1.00
N ILE A 126 7.19 0.12 -1.69
CA ILE A 126 6.60 0.48 -2.97
C ILE A 126 5.16 0.89 -2.70
N ARG A 127 4.82 2.13 -3.06
CA ARG A 127 3.47 2.69 -2.94
C ARG A 127 2.98 3.13 -4.30
N THR A 128 1.74 2.82 -4.63
CA THR A 128 1.11 3.27 -5.88
C THR A 128 -0.01 4.25 -5.60
N PHE A 129 -0.16 5.24 -6.47
CA PHE A 129 -1.16 6.29 -6.34
C PHE A 129 -1.81 6.57 -7.69
N GLU A 130 -3.10 6.87 -7.66
CA GLU A 130 -3.85 7.31 -8.82
C GLU A 130 -4.50 8.66 -8.54
N LYS A 131 -4.38 9.59 -9.50
CA LYS A 131 -4.95 10.93 -9.40
C LYS A 131 -6.44 10.89 -9.76
N ASN A 132 -7.29 11.37 -8.87
CA ASN A 132 -8.73 11.47 -9.11
C ASN A 132 -9.06 12.64 -10.06
N SER A 133 -10.35 12.79 -10.40
CA SER A 133 -10.85 13.88 -11.26
C SER A 133 -10.59 15.28 -10.69
N LYS A 134 -10.43 15.41 -9.37
CA LYS A 134 -10.11 16.67 -8.67
C LYS A 134 -8.60 16.93 -8.57
N GLY A 135 -7.77 16.12 -9.22
CA GLY A 135 -6.31 16.27 -9.19
C GLY A 135 -5.64 15.77 -7.90
N GLN A 136 -6.36 15.10 -7.00
CA GLN A 136 -5.81 14.61 -5.74
C GLN A 136 -5.29 13.18 -5.91
N TRP A 137 -4.11 12.90 -5.33
CA TRP A 137 -3.55 11.55 -5.32
C TRP A 137 -4.29 10.66 -4.33
N ASN A 138 -4.81 9.52 -4.78
CA ASN A 138 -5.39 8.49 -3.94
C ASN A 138 -4.40 7.31 -3.82
N PRO A 139 -4.07 6.84 -2.60
CA PRO A 139 -3.29 5.62 -2.43
C PRO A 139 -4.05 4.40 -2.99
N VAL A 140 -3.34 3.52 -3.69
CA VAL A 140 -3.90 2.30 -4.31
C VAL A 140 -3.34 1.03 -3.66
N LEU A 141 -2.01 0.95 -3.50
CA LEU A 141 -1.32 -0.22 -2.96
C LEU A 141 -0.06 0.21 -2.20
N THR A 142 0.22 -0.43 -1.07
CA THR A 142 1.49 -0.34 -0.33
C THR A 142 2.02 -1.74 -0.08
N ILE A 143 3.24 -2.01 -0.54
CA ILE A 143 3.90 -3.32 -0.45
C ILE A 143 5.38 -3.15 -0.17
N LYS A 144 6.00 -4.23 0.32
CA LYS A 144 7.46 -4.33 0.41
C LYS A 144 8.06 -4.80 -0.91
N GLY A 145 9.30 -4.41 -1.16
CA GLY A 145 10.11 -4.86 -2.26
C GLY A 145 11.58 -4.61 -1.99
N HIS A 146 12.40 -4.81 -3.01
CA HIS A 146 13.83 -4.55 -2.91
C HIS A 146 14.33 -3.71 -4.07
N ILE A 147 15.51 -3.14 -3.86
CA ILE A 147 16.29 -2.38 -4.83
C ILE A 147 17.69 -2.98 -4.91
N GLY A 148 18.60 -2.31 -5.61
CA GLY A 148 20.00 -2.73 -5.77
C GLY A 148 20.64 -3.12 -4.44
N LYS A 149 21.54 -4.11 -4.46
CA LYS A 149 22.27 -4.65 -3.30
C LYS A 149 22.83 -3.56 -2.38
N TYR A 150 23.38 -2.49 -2.96
CA TYR A 150 23.97 -1.37 -2.23
C TYR A 150 23.04 -0.15 -2.15
N GLY A 151 21.74 -0.35 -2.38
CA GLY A 151 20.67 0.64 -2.31
C GLY A 151 20.64 1.60 -3.49
N PHE A 152 20.35 2.86 -3.20
CA PHE A 152 20.19 3.90 -4.22
C PHE A 152 21.51 4.62 -4.54
N THR A 153 21.61 5.15 -5.76
CA THR A 153 22.63 6.15 -6.14
C THR A 153 22.00 7.22 -7.03
N PRO A 154 22.44 8.49 -6.95
CA PRO A 154 22.06 9.50 -7.94
C PRO A 154 22.34 9.03 -9.37
N ALA A 155 21.42 9.31 -10.30
CA ALA A 155 21.59 8.99 -11.72
C ALA A 155 22.93 9.47 -12.31
N SER A 156 23.44 10.63 -11.85
CA SER A 156 24.74 11.17 -12.26
C SER A 156 25.92 10.26 -11.89
N LYS A 157 25.79 9.49 -10.81
CA LYS A 157 26.78 8.57 -10.23
C LYS A 157 26.49 7.10 -10.55
N MET A 158 25.49 6.81 -11.37
CA MET A 158 25.26 5.44 -11.84
C MET A 158 26.43 4.95 -12.69
N SER A 159 26.72 3.66 -12.56
CA SER A 159 27.74 2.96 -13.32
C SER A 159 27.27 1.55 -13.68
N GLU A 160 27.79 0.99 -14.77
CA GLU A 160 27.63 -0.45 -15.02
C GLU A 160 28.20 -1.29 -13.87
N GLY A 161 27.53 -2.40 -13.55
CA GLY A 161 27.94 -3.30 -12.47
C GLY A 161 27.90 -2.72 -11.06
N GLY A 162 27.42 -1.48 -10.86
CA GLY A 162 27.44 -0.78 -9.57
C GLY A 162 26.50 -1.34 -8.49
N LYS A 163 25.59 -2.25 -8.86
CA LYS A 163 24.63 -2.91 -7.95
C LYS A 163 23.79 -1.92 -7.12
N LYS A 164 23.51 -0.74 -7.67
CA LYS A 164 22.70 0.32 -7.07
C LYS A 164 21.57 0.71 -8.01
N SER A 165 20.41 1.03 -7.45
CA SER A 165 19.27 1.52 -8.21
C SER A 165 19.37 3.03 -8.43
N PRO A 166 19.02 3.54 -9.62
CA PRO A 166 19.09 4.96 -9.90
C PRO A 166 17.96 5.70 -9.16
N THR A 167 18.31 6.73 -8.39
CA THR A 167 17.30 7.70 -7.93
C THR A 167 16.83 8.56 -9.09
N GLY A 168 15.58 8.98 -9.07
CA GLY A 168 15.00 9.86 -10.08
C GLY A 168 13.53 9.62 -10.33
N LYS A 169 12.98 10.40 -11.26
CA LYS A 169 11.64 10.23 -11.82
C LYS A 169 11.78 9.71 -13.23
N TYR A 170 11.16 8.57 -13.52
CA TYR A 170 11.26 7.88 -14.80
C TYR A 170 9.86 7.60 -15.35
N THR A 171 9.74 7.61 -16.68
CA THR A 171 8.57 7.05 -17.35
C THR A 171 8.65 5.52 -17.34
N ILE A 172 7.50 4.89 -17.48
CA ILE A 172 7.40 3.43 -17.58
C ILE A 172 7.35 3.04 -19.05
N GLY A 173 8.23 2.11 -19.44
CA GLY A 173 8.33 1.58 -20.80
C GLY A 173 7.51 0.31 -21.01
N THR A 174 7.94 -0.50 -21.98
CA THR A 174 7.32 -1.76 -22.37
C THR A 174 7.26 -2.73 -21.18
N ALA A 175 6.08 -3.30 -20.94
CA ALA A 175 5.90 -4.44 -20.06
C ALA A 175 6.39 -5.71 -20.76
N PHE A 176 6.79 -6.71 -19.97
CA PHE A 176 7.31 -7.95 -20.50
C PHE A 176 7.04 -9.14 -19.59
N GLY A 177 7.28 -10.35 -20.11
CA GLY A 177 7.32 -11.56 -19.30
C GLY A 177 7.55 -12.82 -20.11
N ARG A 178 7.93 -13.90 -19.43
CA ARG A 178 8.09 -15.25 -20.01
C ARG A 178 6.74 -15.89 -20.38
N TYR A 179 5.66 -15.40 -19.78
CA TYR A 179 4.30 -15.89 -19.97
C TYR A 179 3.48 -14.96 -20.86
N SER A 180 2.20 -15.26 -21.05
CA SER A 180 1.27 -14.39 -21.78
C SER A 180 1.02 -13.07 -21.02
N ASN A 181 0.54 -12.06 -21.75
CA ASN A 181 0.16 -10.78 -21.14
C ASN A 181 -0.79 -11.03 -19.95
N PRO A 182 -0.47 -10.55 -18.73
CA PRO A 182 -1.29 -10.79 -17.55
C PRO A 182 -2.56 -9.93 -17.51
N GLY A 183 -2.87 -9.17 -18.55
CA GLY A 183 -3.96 -8.18 -18.60
C GLY A 183 -3.48 -6.74 -18.40
N THR A 184 -2.21 -6.44 -18.69
CA THR A 184 -1.73 -5.06 -18.69
C THR A 184 -2.19 -4.32 -19.94
N LYS A 185 -2.42 -3.01 -19.79
CA LYS A 185 -2.70 -2.08 -20.89
C LYS A 185 -1.42 -1.50 -21.51
N LEU A 186 -0.27 -1.69 -20.86
CA LEU A 186 1.01 -1.31 -21.45
C LEU A 186 1.32 -2.16 -22.68
N PRO A 187 2.14 -1.67 -23.63
CA PRO A 187 2.76 -2.53 -24.63
C PRO A 187 3.42 -3.72 -23.93
N TYR A 188 3.16 -4.94 -24.40
CA TYR A 188 3.65 -6.16 -23.77
C TYR A 188 4.50 -6.98 -24.74
N ARG A 189 5.74 -7.30 -24.36
CA ARG A 189 6.64 -8.18 -25.11
C ARG A 189 6.79 -9.51 -24.39
N LYS A 190 6.39 -10.61 -25.05
CA LYS A 190 6.67 -11.96 -24.58
C LYS A 190 8.17 -12.27 -24.78
N ILE A 191 8.80 -12.77 -23.73
CA ILE A 191 10.21 -13.18 -23.72
C ILE A 191 10.34 -14.56 -24.35
N THR A 192 11.37 -14.73 -25.16
CA THR A 192 11.84 -15.99 -25.73
C THR A 192 13.25 -16.32 -25.24
N SER A 193 13.72 -17.54 -25.47
CA SER A 193 15.11 -17.92 -25.19
C SER A 193 16.16 -17.15 -26.01
N ASP A 194 15.73 -16.49 -27.10
CA ASP A 194 16.60 -15.70 -27.98
C ASP A 194 16.79 -14.26 -27.49
N ASP A 195 16.00 -13.82 -26.52
CA ASP A 195 15.97 -12.43 -26.06
C ASP A 195 17.07 -12.10 -25.03
N VAL A 196 17.73 -10.96 -25.25
CA VAL A 196 18.74 -10.38 -24.36
C VAL A 196 18.54 -8.88 -24.18
N TRP A 197 19.10 -8.34 -23.11
CA TRP A 197 19.36 -6.91 -22.99
C TRP A 197 20.86 -6.64 -23.02
N VAL A 198 21.33 -5.88 -24.01
CA VAL A 198 22.77 -5.64 -24.19
C VAL A 198 23.28 -4.67 -23.12
N ASP A 199 24.16 -5.15 -22.24
CA ASP A 199 24.79 -4.37 -21.16
C ASP A 199 26.25 -3.96 -21.49
N ASP A 200 26.80 -4.46 -22.61
CA ASP A 200 28.10 -4.03 -23.13
C ASP A 200 28.09 -2.55 -23.54
N SER A 201 28.68 -1.70 -22.71
CA SER A 201 28.78 -0.25 -22.91
C SER A 201 29.53 0.18 -24.18
N LYS A 202 30.33 -0.70 -24.78
CA LYS A 202 31.04 -0.42 -26.04
C LYS A 202 30.24 -0.86 -27.27
N SER A 203 29.16 -1.61 -27.10
CA SER A 203 28.34 -2.08 -28.22
C SER A 203 27.50 -0.96 -28.81
N LYS A 204 27.36 -0.95 -30.14
CA LYS A 204 26.37 -0.10 -30.85
C LYS A 204 24.93 -0.41 -30.47
N LEU A 205 24.68 -1.55 -29.81
CA LEU A 205 23.37 -1.97 -29.31
C LEU A 205 23.24 -1.77 -27.79
N TYR A 206 24.17 -1.07 -27.14
CA TYR A 206 24.17 -0.84 -25.70
C TYR A 206 22.81 -0.33 -25.18
N ASN A 207 22.40 -0.91 -24.05
CA ASN A 207 21.16 -0.63 -23.32
C ASN A 207 19.90 -0.79 -24.18
N THR A 208 19.85 -1.87 -24.97
CA THR A 208 18.67 -2.22 -25.78
C THR A 208 18.35 -3.70 -25.71
N TRP A 209 17.06 -4.02 -25.88
CA TRP A 209 16.58 -5.39 -25.99
C TRP A 209 16.82 -5.93 -27.40
N GLN A 210 17.62 -6.99 -27.53
CA GLN A 210 17.99 -7.61 -28.80
C GLN A 210 17.62 -9.09 -28.88
N SER A 211 17.57 -9.60 -30.11
CA SER A 211 17.47 -11.03 -30.43
C SER A 211 18.87 -11.53 -30.78
N ARG A 212 19.37 -12.56 -30.09
CA ARG A 212 20.73 -13.11 -30.33
C ARG A 212 20.91 -13.51 -31.78
N LYS A 213 19.95 -14.25 -32.34
CA LYS A 213 19.98 -14.73 -33.73
C LYS A 213 20.01 -13.58 -34.73
N LYS A 214 19.09 -12.61 -34.60
CA LYS A 214 18.98 -11.50 -35.58
C LYS A 214 20.19 -10.58 -35.59
N THR A 215 20.79 -10.34 -34.43
CA THR A 215 21.94 -9.44 -34.31
C THR A 215 23.29 -10.14 -34.41
N LYS A 216 23.30 -11.48 -34.57
CA LYS A 216 24.49 -12.32 -34.56
C LYS A 216 25.36 -12.14 -33.31
N GLY A 217 24.77 -11.71 -32.20
CA GLY A 217 25.46 -11.58 -30.90
C GLY A 217 26.60 -10.55 -30.86
N GLN A 218 26.49 -9.43 -31.58
CA GLN A 218 27.55 -8.39 -31.68
C GLN A 218 27.77 -7.55 -30.38
N TRP A 219 28.07 -8.20 -29.27
CA TRP A 219 28.40 -7.61 -27.97
C TRP A 219 29.31 -8.54 -27.17
N LYS A 220 30.06 -7.99 -26.21
CA LYS A 220 30.87 -8.79 -25.28
C LYS A 220 30.06 -9.33 -24.11
N SER A 221 28.99 -8.64 -23.73
CA SER A 221 28.11 -9.02 -22.65
C SER A 221 26.67 -8.60 -22.95
N ALA A 222 25.72 -9.41 -22.47
CA ALA A 222 24.31 -9.08 -22.45
C ALA A 222 23.61 -9.88 -21.35
N GLU A 223 22.62 -9.26 -20.73
CA GLU A 223 21.74 -9.89 -19.78
C GLU A 223 20.74 -10.81 -20.48
N ASN A 224 20.55 -12.01 -19.95
CA ASN A 224 19.57 -12.96 -20.48
C ASN A 224 18.16 -12.59 -20.02
N MET A 225 17.23 -12.40 -20.96
CA MET A 225 15.85 -12.05 -20.59
C MET A 225 15.03 -13.27 -20.12
N ASN A 226 15.37 -14.49 -20.57
CA ASN A 226 14.62 -15.69 -20.20
C ASN A 226 15.06 -16.29 -18.85
N ILE A 227 14.80 -15.56 -17.75
CA ILE A 227 15.08 -16.00 -16.38
C ILE A 227 13.85 -15.83 -15.48
N SER A 228 13.79 -16.56 -14.36
CA SER A 228 12.62 -16.58 -13.45
C SER A 228 12.25 -15.20 -12.90
N ALA A 229 13.24 -14.33 -12.65
CA ALA A 229 13.02 -12.95 -12.24
C ALA A 229 12.18 -12.14 -13.24
N TYR A 230 12.19 -12.54 -14.51
CA TYR A 230 11.47 -11.90 -15.62
C TYR A 230 10.23 -12.68 -16.06
N ASN A 231 9.66 -13.48 -15.15
CA ASN A 231 8.31 -14.02 -15.35
C ASN A 231 7.32 -12.91 -15.73
N TYR A 232 7.39 -11.76 -15.05
CA TYR A 232 6.70 -10.52 -15.38
C TYR A 232 7.54 -9.31 -14.98
N GLY A 233 7.42 -8.21 -15.72
CA GLY A 233 8.05 -6.95 -15.36
C GLY A 233 7.74 -5.83 -16.34
N PHE A 234 8.38 -4.68 -16.13
CA PHE A 234 8.38 -3.59 -17.09
C PHE A 234 9.70 -2.83 -17.07
N VAL A 235 10.01 -2.19 -18.20
CA VAL A 235 11.19 -1.35 -18.33
C VAL A 235 10.98 -0.04 -17.55
N ILE A 236 11.93 0.30 -16.69
CA ILE A 236 12.05 1.66 -16.15
C ILE A 236 12.90 2.42 -17.17
N ASN A 237 12.38 3.51 -17.74
CA ASN A 237 13.06 4.27 -18.80
C ASN A 237 14.21 5.13 -18.24
N TYR A 238 15.17 4.46 -17.60
CA TYR A 238 16.45 4.99 -17.19
C TYR A 238 17.46 4.84 -18.33
N ASN A 239 18.35 5.83 -18.48
CA ASN A 239 19.42 5.85 -19.51
C ASN A 239 18.93 5.54 -20.94
N THR A 240 17.77 6.08 -21.33
CA THR A 240 17.21 5.87 -22.69
C THR A 240 18.03 6.53 -23.80
N LYS A 241 18.87 7.51 -23.45
CA LYS A 241 19.90 8.06 -24.34
C LYS A 241 21.04 7.07 -24.62
N ARG A 242 21.08 5.94 -23.90
CA ARG A 242 22.07 4.86 -24.03
C ARG A 242 23.49 5.40 -23.86
N THR A 243 23.67 6.31 -22.92
CA THR A 243 24.98 6.88 -22.61
C THR A 243 25.86 5.77 -22.02
N PRO A 244 26.99 5.41 -22.67
CA PRO A 244 27.85 4.33 -22.22
C PRO A 244 28.24 4.45 -20.74
N TYR A 245 28.39 3.31 -20.07
CA TYR A 245 28.83 3.18 -18.68
C TYR A 245 27.89 3.76 -17.63
N LYS A 246 26.72 4.29 -17.99
CA LYS A 246 25.75 4.84 -17.02
C LYS A 246 24.79 3.80 -16.47
N GLY A 247 24.99 2.51 -16.70
CA GLY A 247 24.09 1.45 -16.27
C GLY A 247 22.99 1.17 -17.29
N SER A 248 22.57 -0.08 -17.36
CA SER A 248 21.60 -0.60 -18.31
C SER A 248 20.61 -1.55 -17.61
N ALA A 249 19.63 -2.06 -18.35
CA ALA A 249 18.70 -3.09 -17.89
C ALA A 249 18.00 -2.80 -16.55
N ILE A 250 17.60 -1.54 -16.31
CA ILE A 250 16.89 -1.17 -15.09
C ILE A 250 15.40 -1.47 -15.25
N PHE A 251 14.92 -2.48 -14.54
CA PHE A 251 13.54 -2.96 -14.62
C PHE A 251 12.81 -2.91 -13.28
N PHE A 252 11.48 -3.05 -13.35
CA PHE A 252 10.66 -3.46 -12.23
C PHE A 252 10.18 -4.89 -12.48
N HIS A 253 10.50 -5.85 -11.62
CA HIS A 253 10.27 -7.27 -11.93
C HIS A 253 9.99 -8.15 -10.71
N VAL A 254 9.81 -9.46 -10.96
CA VAL A 254 9.55 -10.46 -9.91
C VAL A 254 10.82 -10.76 -9.14
N GLY A 255 10.72 -10.77 -7.81
CA GLY A 255 11.78 -11.24 -6.94
C GLY A 255 11.41 -11.17 -5.46
N SER A 256 12.36 -11.56 -4.63
CA SER A 256 12.18 -11.69 -3.17
C SER A 256 13.44 -11.34 -2.39
N SER A 257 14.43 -10.72 -3.04
CA SER A 257 15.72 -10.35 -2.44
C SER A 257 16.30 -9.14 -3.16
N TYR A 258 17.47 -8.66 -2.73
CA TYR A 258 18.11 -7.53 -3.41
C TYR A 258 18.38 -7.80 -4.90
N THR A 259 18.42 -6.72 -5.69
CA THR A 259 18.70 -6.77 -7.13
C THR A 259 20.13 -6.28 -7.44
N LEU A 260 20.49 -6.22 -8.72
CA LEU A 260 21.73 -5.56 -9.18
C LEU A 260 21.48 -4.12 -9.69
N GLY A 261 20.29 -3.56 -9.50
CA GLY A 261 19.93 -2.20 -9.93
C GLY A 261 18.44 -2.01 -10.20
N CYS A 262 17.73 -3.10 -10.51
CA CYS A 262 16.28 -3.13 -10.64
C CYS A 262 15.54 -2.84 -9.34
N THR A 263 14.21 -2.71 -9.44
CA THR A 263 13.30 -2.80 -8.31
C THR A 263 12.52 -4.11 -8.40
N ASP A 264 12.38 -4.84 -7.30
CA ASP A 264 11.62 -6.09 -7.28
C ASP A 264 10.51 -6.13 -6.22
N THR A 265 9.57 -7.05 -6.42
CA THR A 265 8.61 -7.50 -5.41
C THR A 265 8.04 -8.85 -5.84
N SER A 266 7.16 -9.45 -5.03
CA SER A 266 6.56 -10.76 -5.34
C SER A 266 5.80 -10.76 -6.68
N GLN A 267 5.73 -11.92 -7.32
CA GLN A 267 5.03 -12.07 -8.61
C GLN A 267 3.58 -11.56 -8.55
N THR A 268 2.86 -11.90 -7.49
CA THR A 268 1.49 -11.46 -7.25
C THR A 268 1.39 -9.93 -7.25
N ASN A 269 2.36 -9.25 -6.64
CA ASN A 269 2.38 -7.79 -6.59
C ASN A 269 2.75 -7.17 -7.94
N VAL A 270 3.75 -7.72 -8.65
CA VAL A 270 4.11 -7.27 -10.01
C VAL A 270 2.91 -7.36 -10.94
N VAL A 271 2.18 -8.49 -10.93
CA VAL A 271 0.98 -8.69 -11.75
C VAL A 271 -0.13 -7.69 -11.39
N LYS A 272 -0.36 -7.42 -10.10
CA LYS A 272 -1.32 -6.38 -9.66
C LYS A 272 -0.96 -5.01 -10.22
N ILE A 273 0.32 -4.61 -10.14
CA ILE A 273 0.80 -3.33 -10.66
C ILE A 273 0.65 -3.28 -12.18
N LEU A 274 1.05 -4.33 -12.90
CA LEU A 274 0.93 -4.39 -14.37
C LEU A 274 -0.51 -4.23 -14.85
N LYS A 275 -1.49 -4.89 -14.20
CA LYS A 275 -2.92 -4.75 -14.52
C LYS A 275 -3.46 -3.35 -14.23
N TRP A 276 -2.93 -2.70 -13.20
CA TRP A 276 -3.33 -1.35 -12.80
C TRP A 276 -2.78 -0.27 -13.74
N LEU A 277 -1.56 -0.43 -14.25
CA LEU A 277 -0.91 0.54 -15.12
C LEU A 277 -1.71 0.77 -16.43
N ASP A 278 -1.92 2.05 -16.75
CA ASP A 278 -2.65 2.50 -17.92
C ASP A 278 -1.84 3.57 -18.66
N PRO A 279 -1.35 3.31 -19.89
CA PRO A 279 -0.53 4.26 -20.62
C PRO A 279 -1.24 5.60 -20.88
N LYS A 280 -2.58 5.62 -20.97
CA LYS A 280 -3.37 6.86 -21.12
C LYS A 280 -3.28 7.75 -19.88
N LYS A 281 -2.99 7.18 -18.71
CA LYS A 281 -2.79 7.90 -17.44
C LYS A 281 -1.34 8.39 -17.24
N LYS A 282 -0.46 8.18 -18.24
CA LYS A 282 0.95 8.62 -18.25
C LYS A 282 1.67 8.22 -16.95
N PRO A 283 1.80 6.92 -16.64
CA PRO A 283 2.35 6.48 -15.38
C PRO A 283 3.84 6.85 -15.25
N VAL A 284 4.24 7.23 -14.05
CA VAL A 284 5.63 7.52 -13.68
C VAL A 284 6.04 6.74 -12.45
N ILE A 285 7.34 6.47 -12.34
CA ILE A 285 7.96 5.87 -11.17
C ILE A 285 9.00 6.83 -10.61
N ILE A 286 8.93 7.11 -9.31
CA ILE A 286 9.95 7.85 -8.56
C ILE A 286 10.64 6.87 -7.62
N GLN A 287 11.97 6.85 -7.69
CA GLN A 287 12.81 6.01 -6.83
C GLN A 287 13.74 6.91 -6.02
N THR A 288 13.65 6.89 -4.69
CA THR A 288 14.48 7.77 -3.85
C THR A 288 14.40 7.40 -2.36
N PRO A 289 15.40 7.70 -1.52
CA PRO A 289 15.22 7.65 -0.07
C PRO A 289 14.06 8.53 0.40
N ILE A 290 13.31 8.10 1.42
CA ILE A 290 12.11 8.79 1.88
C ILE A 290 12.36 10.27 2.26
N LYS A 291 13.55 10.57 2.79
CA LYS A 291 13.97 11.92 3.19
C LYS A 291 14.19 12.88 2.00
N GLU A 292 14.27 12.33 0.79
CA GLU A 292 14.61 13.05 -0.45
C GLU A 292 13.40 13.27 -1.35
N LEU A 293 12.20 12.82 -0.92
CA LEU A 293 10.95 12.98 -1.69
C LEU A 293 10.60 14.44 -1.96
N ASN A 294 11.04 15.37 -1.11
CA ASN A 294 10.82 16.82 -1.29
C ASN A 294 11.49 17.40 -2.53
N LYS A 295 12.43 16.68 -3.16
CA LYS A 295 13.07 17.05 -4.43
C LYS A 295 12.18 16.81 -5.65
N TYR A 296 11.05 16.11 -5.47
CA TYR A 296 10.17 15.64 -6.55
C TYR A 296 8.78 16.24 -6.48
#